data_AF-A0A2N0PRN5-F1
#
_entry.id   AF-A0A2N0PRN5-F1
#
_cell.length_a   1.000
_cell.length_b   1.000
_cell.length_c   1.000
_cell.angle_alpha   90.00
_cell.angle_beta   90.00
_cell.angle_gamma   90.00
#
_symmetry.space_group_name_H-M   'P 1'
#
loop_
_entity.id
_entity.type
_entity.pdbx_description
1 polymer ?
#
loop_
_entity_poly.entity_id
_entity_poly.type
_entity_poly.pdbx_seq_one_letter_code
_entity_poly.pdbx_strand_id
1 'polypeptide(L)'
;MNVLKVTHIYKVEEFKNIVETSIKKGQYINIQEVYSILKLSRECNAQGLINFYENHIKSNKEIFREQLNQSENATNEEMLQLINSILER
;
A
#
# COMPACT_ATOMS: atom_id res chain seq x y z
N MET A 1 -4.03 -15.73 6.34
CA MET A 1 -4.85 -14.84 7.20
C MET A 1 -4.11 -13.51 7.31
N ASN A 2 -4.69 -12.38 6.89
CA ASN A 2 -4.06 -11.05 7.05
C ASN A 2 -4.62 -10.38 8.32
N VAL A 3 -3.76 -9.93 9.23
CA VAL A 3 -4.19 -9.39 10.54
C VAL A 3 -5.10 -8.17 10.37
N LEU A 4 -4.84 -7.29 9.40
CA LEU A 4 -5.70 -6.13 9.12
C LEU A 4 -7.12 -6.54 8.71
N LYS A 5 -7.23 -7.60 7.90
CA LYS A 5 -8.53 -8.18 7.51
C LYS A 5 -9.26 -8.76 8.72
N VAL A 6 -8.55 -9.46 9.60
CA VAL A 6 -9.14 -10.03 10.83
C VAL A 6 -9.71 -8.92 11.71
N THR A 7 -8.92 -7.87 11.98
CA THR A 7 -9.38 -6.74 12.79
C THR A 7 -10.58 -6.03 12.17
N HIS A 8 -10.63 -5.96 10.83
CA HIS A 8 -11.75 -5.37 10.11
C HIS A 8 -13.04 -6.22 10.21
N ILE A 9 -12.95 -7.53 9.95
CA ILE A 9 -14.10 -8.46 10.00
C ILE A 9 -14.74 -8.47 11.39
N TYR A 10 -13.91 -8.56 12.44
CA TYR A 10 -14.37 -8.62 13.82
C TYR A 10 -14.59 -7.24 14.46
N LYS A 11 -14.41 -6.14 13.70
CA LYS A 11 -14.62 -4.76 14.14
C LYS A 11 -13.84 -4.40 15.42
N VAL A 12 -12.62 -4.91 15.53
CA VAL A 12 -11.73 -4.66 16.69
C VAL A 12 -10.85 -3.44 16.40
N GLU A 13 -11.44 -2.25 16.53
CA GLU A 13 -10.84 -1.01 16.00
C GLU A 13 -9.52 -0.62 16.70
N GLU A 14 -9.40 -0.86 18.02
CA GLU A 14 -8.15 -0.61 18.75
C GLU A 14 -7.00 -1.44 18.19
N PHE A 15 -7.24 -2.73 17.91
CA PHE A 15 -6.22 -3.59 17.34
C PHE A 15 -5.96 -3.23 15.87
N LYS A 16 -6.98 -2.84 15.10
CA LYS A 16 -6.82 -2.32 13.74
C LYS A 16 -5.85 -1.13 13.71
N ASN A 17 -6.00 -0.19 14.63
CA ASN A 17 -5.12 0.99 14.74
C ASN A 17 -3.66 0.60 15.05
N ILE A 18 -3.45 -0.40 15.91
CA ILE A 18 -2.11 -0.92 16.21
C ILE A 18 -1.48 -1.57 14.97
N VAL A 19 -2.27 -2.34 14.21
CA VAL A 19 -1.84 -2.99 12.98
C VAL A 19 -1.46 -1.93 11.93
N GLU A 20 -2.32 -0.94 11.68
CA GLU A 20 -2.02 0.16 10.74
C GLU A 20 -0.74 0.91 11.14
N THR A 21 -0.57 1.21 12.42
CA THR A 21 0.63 1.89 12.93
C THR A 21 1.89 1.04 12.72
N SER A 22 1.79 -0.27 12.92
CA SER A 22 2.91 -1.20 12.73
C SER A 22 3.31 -1.31 11.26
N ILE A 23 2.34 -1.36 10.34
CA ILE A 23 2.61 -1.38 8.89
C ILE A 23 3.26 -0.07 8.44
N LYS A 24 2.82 1.09 8.96
CA LYS A 24 3.44 2.40 8.63
C LYS A 24 4.90 2.48 9.05
N LYS A 25 5.26 1.91 10.21
CA LYS A 25 6.65 1.87 10.69
C LYS A 25 7.58 1.09 9.76
N GLY A 26 7.06 0.15 8.98
CA GLY A 26 7.84 -0.61 8.02
C GLY A 26 8.41 0.23 6.87
N GLN A 27 7.77 1.37 6.53
CA GLN A 27 8.18 2.27 5.44
C GLN A 27 8.59 1.52 4.17
N TYR A 28 7.75 0.56 3.76
CA TYR A 28 8.06 -0.31 2.63
C TYR A 28 8.22 0.50 1.34
N ILE A 29 9.29 0.20 0.59
CA ILE A 29 9.60 0.84 -0.70
C ILE A 29 9.50 -0.13 -1.88
N ASN A 30 9.34 -1.44 -1.64
CA ASN A 30 9.14 -2.40 -2.73
C ASN A 30 7.73 -2.22 -3.31
N ILE A 31 7.64 -2.08 -4.63
CA ILE A 31 6.39 -1.78 -5.33
C ILE A 31 5.32 -2.86 -5.12
N GLN A 32 5.70 -4.13 -5.08
CA GLN A 32 4.76 -5.25 -4.90
C GLN A 32 4.21 -5.28 -3.47
N GLU A 33 5.06 -5.01 -2.48
CA GLU A 33 4.66 -4.91 -1.08
C GLU A 33 3.69 -3.74 -0.87
N VAL A 34 4.06 -2.56 -1.39
CA VAL A 34 3.24 -1.34 -1.29
C VAL A 34 1.91 -1.50 -2.01
N TYR A 35 1.89 -2.10 -3.20
CA TYR A 35 0.65 -2.43 -3.90
C TYR A 35 -0.24 -3.36 -3.07
N SER A 36 0.34 -4.42 -2.51
CA SER A 36 -0.40 -5.38 -1.67
C SER A 36 -1.00 -4.69 -0.44
N ILE A 37 -0.22 -3.81 0.21
CA ILE A 37 -0.68 -3.00 1.34
C ILE A 37 -1.83 -2.08 0.93
N LEU A 38 -1.70 -1.35 -0.18
CA LEU A 38 -2.75 -0.43 -0.66
C LEU A 38 -4.05 -1.18 -1.00
N LYS A 39 -3.94 -2.33 -1.69
CA LYS A 39 -5.09 -3.18 -2.02
C LYS A 39 -5.82 -3.64 -0.76
N LEU A 40 -5.09 -4.20 0.21
CA LEU A 40 -5.64 -4.63 1.49
C LEU A 40 -6.23 -3.47 2.30
N SER A 41 -5.59 -2.30 2.25
CA SER A 41 -6.05 -1.10 2.97
C SER A 41 -7.40 -0.63 2.45
N ARG A 42 -7.61 -0.67 1.12
CA ARG A 42 -8.91 -0.35 0.49
C ARG A 42 -9.98 -1.38 0.86
N GLU A 43 -9.65 -2.67 0.81
CA GLU A 43 -10.56 -3.74 1.20
C GLU A 43 -10.98 -3.66 2.68
N CYS A 44 -10.14 -3.10 3.56
CA CYS A 44 -10.40 -3.00 5.00
C CYS A 44 -10.86 -1.61 5.46
N ASN A 45 -11.14 -0.68 4.54
CA ASN A 45 -11.44 0.73 4.84
C ASN A 45 -10.41 1.35 5.81
N ALA A 46 -9.12 1.13 5.57
CA ALA A 46 -8.00 1.64 6.37
C ALA A 46 -7.47 2.96 5.78
N GLN A 47 -8.30 4.01 5.80
CA GLN A 47 -8.00 5.27 5.10
C GLN A 47 -6.69 5.92 5.57
N GLY A 48 -6.36 5.81 6.86
CA GLY A 48 -5.11 6.32 7.41
C GLY A 48 -3.88 5.64 6.81
N LEU A 49 -3.98 4.36 6.44
CA LEU A 49 -2.91 3.60 5.79
C LEU A 49 -2.82 3.92 4.29
N ILE A 50 -3.96 4.10 3.62
CA ILE A 50 -4.04 4.54 2.22
C ILE A 50 -3.31 5.88 2.05
N ASN A 51 -3.72 6.89 2.82
CA ASN A 51 -3.16 8.24 2.72
C ASN A 51 -1.65 8.25 3.00
N PHE A 52 -1.21 7.44 3.97
CA PHE A 52 0.20 7.32 4.29
C PHE A 52 1.01 6.79 3.09
N TYR A 53 0.60 5.66 2.51
CA TYR A 53 1.36 5.05 1.41
C TYR A 53 1.25 5.82 0.10
N GLU A 54 0.12 6.49 -0.18
CA GLU A 54 0.04 7.40 -1.34
C GLU A 54 1.03 8.56 -1.20
N ASN A 55 1.12 9.18 -0.03
CA ASN A 55 2.12 10.22 0.23
C ASN A 55 3.56 9.67 0.24
N HIS A 56 3.75 8.44 0.72
CA HIS A 56 5.05 7.78 0.75
C HIS A 56 5.56 7.49 -0.66
N ILE A 57 4.69 7.03 -1.57
CA ILE A 57 5.00 6.84 -2.99
C ILE A 57 5.43 8.17 -3.62
N LYS A 58 4.66 9.24 -3.41
CA LYS A 58 4.98 10.57 -3.95
C LYS A 58 6.31 11.10 -3.43
N SER A 59 6.58 10.92 -2.14
CA SER A 59 7.83 11.37 -1.50
C SER A 59 9.07 10.60 -2.00
N ASN A 60 8.88 9.37 -2.50
CA ASN A 60 9.94 8.49 -3.00
C ASN A 60 9.78 8.20 -4.50
N LYS A 61 9.21 9.15 -5.26
CA LYS A 61 8.79 8.96 -6.66
C LYS A 61 9.84 8.31 -7.57
N GLU A 62 11.12 8.68 -7.41
CA GLU A 62 12.20 8.18 -8.25
C GLU A 62 12.43 6.67 -8.03
N ILE A 63 12.38 6.22 -6.78
CA ILE A 63 12.52 4.80 -6.41
C ILE A 63 11.37 3.98 -7.01
N PHE A 64 10.14 4.48 -6.92
CA PHE A 64 8.98 3.78 -7.47
C PHE A 64 8.96 3.79 -8.99
N ARG A 65 9.40 4.88 -9.64
CA ARG A 65 9.56 4.94 -11.11
C ARG A 65 10.61 3.96 -11.61
N GLU A 66 11.75 3.87 -10.93
CA GLU A 66 12.80 2.91 -11.29
C GLU A 66 12.27 1.47 -11.21
N GLN A 67 11.61 1.12 -10.11
CA GLN A 67 11.00 -0.19 -9.96
C GLN A 67 9.88 -0.44 -10.97
N LEU A 68 9.07 0.56 -11.29
CA LEU A 68 8.03 0.46 -12.33
C LEU A 68 8.63 0.08 -13.68
N ASN A 69 9.66 0.81 -14.13
CA ASN A 69 10.35 0.56 -15.39
C ASN A 69 11.00 -0.84 -15.42
N GLN A 70 11.52 -1.31 -14.29
CA GLN A 70 12.04 -2.68 -14.17
C GLN A 70 10.92 -3.73 -14.19
N SER A 71 9.72 -3.36 -13.71
CA SER A 71 8.54 -4.22 -13.61
C SER A 71 7.62 -4.20 -14.84
N GLU A 72 7.86 -3.36 -15.85
CA GLU A 72 7.12 -3.38 -17.13
C GLU A 72 7.21 -4.74 -17.84
N ASN A 73 8.17 -5.59 -17.45
CA ASN A 73 8.30 -6.98 -17.92
C ASN A 73 7.52 -8.00 -17.04
N ALA A 74 6.83 -7.57 -16.00
CA ALA A 74 6.14 -8.42 -15.02
C ALA A 74 4.61 -8.21 -15.06
N THR A 75 3.89 -9.34 -15.02
CA THR A 75 2.49 -9.56 -15.46
C THR A 75 1.37 -8.88 -14.65
N ASN A 76 1.66 -7.86 -13.81
CA ASN A 76 0.67 -7.29 -12.89
C ASN A 76 0.23 -5.88 -13.30
N GLU A 77 -0.58 -5.80 -14.35
CA GLU A 77 -1.07 -4.55 -14.94
C GLU A 77 -1.84 -3.68 -13.93
N GLU A 78 -2.66 -4.28 -13.06
CA GLU A 78 -3.38 -3.56 -12.00
C GLU A 78 -2.42 -2.80 -11.06
N MET A 79 -1.28 -3.42 -10.74
CA MET A 79 -0.26 -2.79 -9.91
C MET A 79 0.36 -1.60 -10.62
N LEU A 80 0.76 -1.78 -11.88
CA LEU A 80 1.37 -0.72 -12.69
C LEU A 80 0.42 0.49 -12.81
N GLN A 81 -0.83 0.24 -13.20
CA GLN A 81 -1.86 1.27 -13.32
C GLN A 81 -2.09 2.00 -11.99
N LEU A 82 -2.17 1.26 -10.89
CA LEU A 82 -2.41 1.88 -9.60
C LEU A 82 -1.26 2.81 -9.19
N ILE A 83 -0.02 2.32 -9.22
CA ILE A 83 1.13 3.09 -8.76
C ILE A 83 1.37 4.29 -9.68
N ASN A 84 1.23 4.12 -11.00
CA ASN A 84 1.28 5.24 -11.96
C ASN A 84 0.23 6.31 -11.65
N SER A 85 -1.02 5.92 -11.38
CA SER A 85 -2.09 6.87 -11.05
C SER A 85 -1.81 7.69 -9.78
N ILE A 86 -1.02 7.15 -8.84
CA ILE A 86 -0.62 7.86 -7.61
C ILE A 86 0.53 8.84 -7.92
N LEU A 87 1.46 8.44 -8.79
CA LEU A 87 2.62 9.26 -9.19
C LEU A 87 2.24 10.45 -10.09
N GLU A 88 1.14 10.35 -10.82
CA GLU A 88 0.65 11.40 -11.74
C GLU A 88 -0.26 12.45 -11.07
N ARG A 89 -0.68 12.23 -9.81
CA ARG A 89 -1.50 13.15 -9.01
C ARG A 89 -0.68 14.14 -8.19
#